data_AF-A0A951A5G8-F1
#
_entry.id   AF-A0A951A5G8-F1
#
_cell.length_a   1.000
_cell.length_b   1.000
_cell.length_c   1.000
_cell.angle_alpha   90.00
_cell.angle_beta   90.00
_cell.angle_gamma   90.00
#
_symmetry.space_group_name_H-M   'P 1'
#
loop_
_entity.id
_entity.type
_entity.pdbx_description
1 polymer ?
#
loop_
_entity_poly.entity_id
_entity_poly.type
_entity_poly.pdbx_seq_one_letter_code
_entity_poly.pdbx_strand_id
1 'polypeptide(L)' 'MPREPATWSTRERAVYYRMDATRLREMAEAASCAAARELLVALARRYRQAASRIEKRVLAPAG' A
#
# COMPACT_ATOMS: atom_id res chain seq x y z
N MET A 1 12.30 5.10 -1.51
CA MET A 1 10.90 5.55 -1.64
C MET A 1 10.85 7.04 -1.28
N PRO A 2 10.41 7.92 -2.17
CA PRO A 2 10.20 9.32 -1.81
C PRO A 2 9.19 9.41 -0.65
N ARG A 3 9.43 10.33 0.28
CA ARG A 3 8.59 10.57 1.47
C ARG A 3 7.21 11.08 1.00
N GLU A 4 6.12 10.62 1.61
CA GLU A 4 4.75 11.09 1.30
C GLU A 4 4.70 12.64 1.37
N PRO A 5 4.40 13.35 0.26
CA PRO A 5 4.17 14.78 0.28
C PRO A 5 2.94 15.10 1.13
N ALA A 6 3.07 16.08 2.05
CA ALA A 6 1.95 16.55 2.85
C ALA A 6 0.80 17.15 2.01
N THR A 7 1.05 17.42 0.73
CA THR A 7 0.10 18.00 -0.24
C THR A 7 -0.86 16.98 -0.85
N TRP A 8 -0.63 15.67 -0.66
CA TRP A 8 -1.50 14.66 -1.26
C TRP A 8 -2.86 14.59 -0.56
N SER A 9 -3.90 14.62 -1.39
CA SER A 9 -5.25 14.30 -0.97
C SER A 9 -5.33 12.88 -0.42
N THR A 10 -6.36 12.63 0.39
CA THR A 10 -6.66 11.30 0.93
C THR A 10 -6.81 10.25 -0.17
N ARG A 11 -7.35 10.63 -1.34
CA ARG A 11 -7.49 9.75 -2.50
C ARG A 11 -6.13 9.43 -3.14
N GLU A 12 -5.27 10.42 -3.32
CA GLU A 12 -3.91 10.22 -3.86
C GLU A 12 -3.07 9.31 -2.96
N ARG A 13 -3.19 9.47 -1.63
CA ARG A 13 -2.53 8.57 -0.66
C ARG A 13 -3.00 7.12 -0.80
N ALA A 14 -4.29 6.88 -0.99
CA ALA A 14 -4.81 5.53 -1.21
C ALA A 14 -4.26 4.90 -2.51
N VAL A 15 -4.23 5.68 -3.60
CA VAL A 15 -3.65 5.24 -4.89
C VAL A 15 -2.18 4.89 -4.71
N TYR A 16 -1.42 5.76 -4.03
CA TYR A 16 -0.01 5.53 -3.76
C TYR A 16 0.21 4.23 -2.97
N TYR A 17 -0.56 3.98 -1.91
CA TYR A 17 -0.45 2.72 -1.16
C TYR A 17 -0.80 1.49 -1.97
N ARG A 18 -1.74 1.58 -2.91
CA ARG A 18 -2.00 0.47 -3.85
C ARG A 18 -0.80 0.23 -4.77
N MET A 19 -0.18 1.28 -5.29
CA MET A 19 1.02 1.15 -6.14
C MET A 19 2.17 0.49 -5.39
N ASP A 20 2.47 0.94 -4.17
CA ASP A 20 3.52 0.33 -3.35
C ASP A 20 3.18 -1.13 -3.00
N ALA A 21 1.92 -1.44 -2.70
CA ALA A 21 1.50 -2.84 -2.49
C ALA A 21 1.74 -3.73 -3.73
N THR A 22 1.51 -3.20 -4.94
CA THR A 22 1.78 -3.94 -6.19
C THR A 22 3.27 -4.15 -6.39
N ARG A 23 4.10 -3.09 -6.27
CA ARG A 23 5.56 -3.20 -6.40
C ARG A 23 6.16 -4.20 -5.41
N LEU A 24 5.70 -4.19 -4.17
CA LEU A 24 6.17 -5.14 -3.15
C LEU A 24 5.83 -6.59 -3.49
N ARG A 25 4.71 -6.84 -4.18
CA ARG A 25 4.39 -8.19 -4.69
C ARG A 25 5.31 -8.60 -5.82
N GLU A 26 5.54 -7.72 -6.79
CA GLU A 26 6.48 -7.96 -7.89
C GLU A 26 7.89 -8.26 -7.36
N MET A 27 8.34 -7.50 -6.35
CA MET A 27 9.61 -7.78 -5.67
C MET A 27 9.61 -9.14 -4.95
N ALA A 28 8.49 -9.53 -4.34
CA ALA A 28 8.37 -10.83 -3.67
C ALA A 28 8.44 -11.99 -4.66
N GLU A 29 7.81 -11.84 -5.83
CA GLU A 29 7.84 -12.82 -6.91
C GLU A 29 9.26 -13.01 -7.46
N ALA A 30 10.04 -11.93 -7.55
CA ALA A 30 11.45 -11.98 -7.96
C ALA A 30 12.43 -12.42 -6.84
N ALA A 31 11.99 -12.47 -5.58
CA ALA A 31 12.88 -12.79 -4.46
C ALA A 31 13.21 -14.29 -4.41
N SER A 32 14.51 -14.61 -4.44
CA SER A 32 15.01 -15.99 -4.27
C SER A 32 15.01 -16.46 -2.80
N CYS A 33 15.16 -15.53 -1.86
CA CYS A 33 15.13 -15.81 -0.42
C CYS A 33 13.70 -15.91 0.11
N ALA A 34 13.35 -17.04 0.73
CA ALA A 34 12.01 -17.29 1.27
C ALA A 34 11.62 -16.26 2.36
N ALA A 35 12.52 -15.95 3.30
CA ALA A 35 12.26 -14.97 4.35
C ALA A 35 12.01 -13.56 3.78
N ALA A 36 12.78 -13.16 2.76
CA ALA A 36 12.57 -11.88 2.08
C ALA A 36 11.21 -11.85 1.37
N ARG A 37 10.83 -12.93 0.69
CA ARG A 37 9.53 -13.06 0.04
C ARG A 37 8.37 -12.90 1.02
N GLU A 38 8.42 -13.57 2.17
CA GLU A 38 7.38 -13.47 3.19
C GLU A 38 7.23 -12.06 3.75
N LEU A 39 8.35 -11.39 4.03
CA LEU A 39 8.35 -10.00 4.50
C LEU A 39 7.74 -9.05 3.46
N LEU A 40 8.11 -9.19 2.19
CA LEU A 40 7.56 -8.38 1.09
C LEU A 40 6.06 -8.61 0.90
N VAL A 41 5.60 -9.87 0.95
CA VAL A 41 4.16 -10.21 0.88
C VAL A 41 3.40 -9.63 2.07
N ALA A 42 3.94 -9.75 3.28
CA ALA A 42 3.32 -9.20 4.49
C ALA A 42 3.21 -7.66 4.41
N LEU A 43 4.25 -7.00 3.92
CA LEU A 43 4.25 -5.55 3.74
C LEU A 43 3.25 -5.11 2.66
N ALA A 44 3.21 -5.79 1.53
CA ALA A 44 2.21 -5.53 0.47
C ALA A 44 0.78 -5.64 1.00
N ARG A 45 0.49 -6.65 1.83
CA ARG A 45 -0.83 -6.82 2.48
C ARG A 45 -1.16 -5.63 3.37
N ARG A 46 -0.21 -5.15 4.18
CA ARG A 46 -0.39 -3.98 5.06
C ARG A 46 -0.71 -2.71 4.26
N TYR A 47 0.01 -2.45 3.18
CA TYR A 47 -0.24 -1.30 2.31
C TYR A 47 -1.62 -1.37 1.63
N ARG A 48 -2.01 -2.54 1.12
CA ARG A 48 -3.36 -2.74 0.56
C ARG A 48 -4.45 -2.49 1.60
N GLN A 49 -4.29 -2.99 2.83
CA GLN A 49 -5.22 -2.73 3.93
C GLN A 49 -5.30 -1.24 4.29
N ALA A 50 -4.17 -0.54 4.30
CA ALA A 50 -4.14 0.90 4.55
C ALA A 50 -4.91 1.67 3.46
N ALA A 51 -4.68 1.36 2.18
CA ALA A 51 -5.42 1.95 1.07
C ALA A 51 -6.94 1.71 1.21
N SER A 52 -7.36 0.48 1.49
CA SER A 52 -8.78 0.15 1.67
C SER A 52 -9.41 0.86 2.86
N ARG A 53 -8.68 1.07 3.97
CA ARG A 53 -9.19 1.85 5.11
C ARG A 53 -9.37 3.32 4.74
N ILE A 54 -8.44 3.88 3.98
CA ILE A 54 -8.52 5.26 3.51
C ILE A 54 -9.72 5.44 2.59
N GLU A 55 -9.91 4.54 1.62
CA GLU A 55 -11.05 4.59 0.69
C GLU A 55 -12.38 4.47 1.42
N LYS A 56 -12.51 3.56 2.38
CA LYS A 56 -13.70 3.44 3.21
C LYS A 56 -14.02 4.72 3.97
N ARG A 57 -13.01 5.45 4.46
CA ARG A 57 -13.20 6.75 5.13
C ARG A 57 -13.64 7.84 4.16
N VAL A 58 -13.15 7.82 2.92
CA VAL A 58 -13.58 8.76 1.87
C VAL A 58 -15.01 8.49 1.42
N LEU A 59 -15.45 7.23 1.42
CA LEU A 59 -16.77 6.79 0.99
C LEU A 59 -17.83 6.80 2.09
N ALA A 60 -17.44 6.87 3.37
CA ALA A 60 -18.38 6.98 4.46
C ALA A 60 -18.97 8.41 4.50
N PRO A 61 -20.30 8.58 4.41
CA PRO A 61 -20.90 9.90 4.61
C PRO A 61 -20.54 10.37 6.03
N ALA A 62 -20.22 11.66 6.17
CA ALA A 62 -20.15 12.30 7.47
C ALA A 62 -21.55 12.19 8.10
N GLY A 63 -21.70 11.25 9.04
CA GLY A 63 -22.90 11.11 9.86
C GLY A 63 -22.97 12.21 10.90
#